data_AF-A0A6I3ICJ2-F1
#
_entry.id   AF-A0A6I3ICJ2-F1
#
_cell.length_a   1.000
_cell.length_b   1.000
_cell.length_c   1.000
_cell.angle_alpha   90.00
_cell.angle_beta   90.00
_cell.angle_gamma   90.00
#
_symmetry.space_group_name_H-M   'P 1'
#
loop_
_entity.id
_entity.type
_entity.pdbx_description
1 polymer ?
#
loop_
_entity_poly.entity_id
_entity_poly.type
_entity_poly.pdbx_seq_one_letter_code
_entity_poly.pdbx_strand_id
1 'polypeptide(L)'
;MASSEPTRTDRSLDFLRRGYGFSEAWWRELRHVDPRSVARIPLRLMGGRALLVRGDEGVRLFYDTTRVKRDGAMPLPIRVLAGH
;
A
#
# COMPACT_ATOMS: atom_id res chain seq x y z
N MET A 1 -8.15 -19.43 -12.28
CA MET A 1 -7.93 -17.99 -12.55
C MET A 1 -6.54 -17.65 -12.09
N ALA A 2 -5.67 -17.27 -13.02
CA ALA A 2 -4.24 -17.05 -12.76
C ALA A 2 -4.03 -15.79 -11.90
N SER A 3 -3.74 -15.98 -10.62
CA SER A 3 -3.25 -14.94 -9.72
C SER A 3 -1.79 -14.64 -10.07
N SER A 4 -1.55 -13.83 -11.09
CA SER A 4 -0.21 -13.30 -11.36
C SER A 4 0.11 -12.28 -10.27
N GLU A 5 0.74 -12.72 -9.17
CA GLU A 5 1.01 -11.90 -7.99
C GLU A 5 1.99 -10.74 -8.32
N PRO A 6 1.55 -9.46 -8.39
CA PRO A 6 2.46 -8.30 -8.41
C PRO A 6 3.24 -8.14 -7.08
N THR A 7 3.07 -9.10 -6.16
CA THR A 7 3.44 -9.08 -4.75
C THR A 7 4.86 -9.62 -4.48
N ARG A 8 5.58 -10.20 -5.45
CA ARG A 8 6.86 -10.88 -5.12
C ARG A 8 7.98 -9.91 -4.77
N THR A 9 8.03 -8.75 -5.42
CA THR A 9 9.08 -7.75 -5.25
C THR A 9 8.68 -6.72 -4.19
N ASP A 10 9.56 -6.53 -3.19
CA ASP A 10 9.39 -5.49 -2.19
C ASP A 10 9.66 -4.10 -2.77
N ARG A 11 8.75 -3.16 -2.55
CA ARG A 11 8.78 -1.81 -3.12
C ARG A 11 9.15 -0.72 -2.13
N SER A 12 9.73 -1.09 -0.97
CA SER A 12 10.15 -0.13 0.06
C SER A 12 11.14 0.91 -0.48
N LEU A 13 12.12 0.49 -1.28
CA LEU A 13 13.11 1.40 -1.85
C LEU A 13 12.49 2.35 -2.88
N ASP A 14 11.57 1.84 -3.71
CA ASP A 14 10.82 2.67 -4.65
C ASP A 14 9.92 3.69 -3.91
N PHE A 15 9.32 3.28 -2.79
CA PHE A 15 8.53 4.16 -1.92
C PHE A 15 9.40 5.28 -1.32
N LEU A 16 10.56 4.93 -0.76
CA LEU A 16 11.50 5.93 -0.22
C LEU A 16 12.02 6.89 -1.29
N ARG A 17 12.35 6.38 -2.48
CA ARG A 17 12.89 7.19 -3.59
C ARG A 17 11.86 8.15 -4.18
N ARG A 18 10.60 7.74 -4.26
CA ARG A 18 9.52 8.54 -4.89
C ARG A 18 8.71 9.36 -3.89
N GLY A 19 8.83 9.07 -2.59
CA GLY A 19 8.10 9.74 -1.53
C GLY A 19 6.59 9.77 -1.79
N TYR A 20 5.96 10.94 -1.64
CA TYR A 20 4.53 11.14 -1.88
C TYR A 20 4.09 10.81 -3.33
N GLY A 21 4.99 10.92 -4.31
CA GLY A 21 4.71 10.58 -5.71
C GLY A 21 4.62 9.08 -5.99
N PHE A 22 4.96 8.21 -5.02
CA PHE A 22 4.92 6.76 -5.19
C PHE A 22 3.53 6.26 -5.61
N SER A 23 2.47 6.74 -4.96
CA SER A 23 1.11 6.28 -5.22
C SER A 23 0.61 6.62 -6.63
N GLU A 24 0.99 7.79 -7.16
CA GLU A 24 0.64 8.23 -8.51
C GLU A 24 1.42 7.47 -9.57
N ALA A 25 2.73 7.30 -9.36
CA ALA A 25 3.58 6.51 -10.26
C ALA A 25 3.07 5.07 -10.39
N TRP A 26 2.71 4.45 -9.26
CA TRP A 26 2.18 3.08 -9.24
C TRP A 26 0.83 2.96 -9.92
N TRP A 27 -0.03 3.96 -9.74
CA TRP A 27 -1.30 4.02 -10.46
C TRP A 27 -1.11 4.16 -11.96
N ARG A 28 -0.19 5.03 -12.40
CA ARG A 28 0.12 5.22 -13.81
C ARG A 28 0.62 3.94 -14.45
N GLU A 29 1.42 3.16 -13.74
CA GLU A 29 1.92 1.87 -14.22
C GLU A 29 0.78 0.84 -14.34
N LEU A 30 -0.07 0.72 -13.31
CA LEU A 30 -1.08 -0.34 -13.22
C LEU A 30 -2.38 -0.06 -13.95
N ARG A 31 -2.75 1.21 -14.18
CA ARG A 31 -3.95 1.56 -15.00
C ARG A 31 -3.87 1.01 -16.42
N HIS A 32 -2.67 0.77 -16.93
CA HIS A 32 -2.44 0.18 -18.25
C HIS A 32 -2.60 -1.34 -18.24
N VAL A 33 -2.53 -1.97 -17.07
CA VAL A 33 -2.66 -3.42 -16.88
C VAL A 33 -4.10 -3.81 -16.58
N ASP A 34 -4.75 -3.12 -15.64
CA ASP A 34 -6.16 -3.31 -15.33
C ASP A 34 -6.79 -2.03 -14.72
N PRO A 35 -7.67 -1.34 -15.47
CA PRO A 35 -8.40 -0.15 -15.00
C PRO A 35 -9.35 -0.40 -13.82
N ARG A 36 -9.71 -1.64 -13.49
CA ARG A 36 -10.56 -1.98 -12.34
C ARG A 36 -9.73 -2.26 -11.07
N SER A 37 -8.47 -2.63 -11.22
CA SER A 37 -7.56 -2.95 -10.10
C SER A 37 -6.91 -1.71 -9.46
N VAL A 38 -7.09 -0.52 -10.02
CA VAL A 38 -6.45 0.72 -9.53
C VAL A 38 -7.00 1.26 -8.21
N ALA A 39 -8.16 0.78 -7.74
CA ALA A 39 -8.70 1.13 -6.44
C ALA A 39 -8.00 0.39 -5.28
N ARG A 40 -7.48 -0.81 -5.54
CA ARG A 40 -6.91 -1.73 -4.54
C ARG A 40 -5.72 -2.46 -5.13
N ILE A 41 -4.52 -1.99 -4.80
CA ILE A 41 -3.29 -2.50 -5.39
C ILE A 41 -2.52 -3.29 -4.32
N PRO A 42 -2.44 -4.63 -4.41
CA PRO A 42 -1.60 -5.41 -3.52
C PRO A 42 -0.12 -5.20 -3.85
N LEU A 43 0.71 -5.02 -2.82
CA LEU A 43 2.16 -4.87 -2.94
C LEU A 43 2.88 -5.39 -1.69
N ARG A 44 4.21 -5.35 -1.69
CA ARG A 44 5.02 -5.54 -0.48
C ARG A 44 5.76 -4.28 -0.10
N LEU A 45 5.65 -3.91 1.17
CA LEU A 45 6.35 -2.80 1.79
C LEU A 45 6.89 -3.25 3.14
N MET A 46 8.11 -2.84 3.42
CA MET A 46 8.90 -3.13 4.63
C MET A 46 8.93 -4.63 4.97
N GLY A 47 9.04 -5.50 3.96
CA GLY A 47 9.06 -6.95 4.09
C GLY A 47 7.66 -7.60 4.24
N GLY A 48 6.62 -6.81 4.49
CA GLY A 48 5.25 -7.26 4.71
C GLY A 48 4.36 -7.14 3.48
N ARG A 49 3.21 -7.82 3.50
CA ARG A 49 2.13 -7.59 2.52
C ARG A 49 1.42 -6.28 2.87
N ALA A 50 1.22 -5.44 1.88
CA ALA A 50 0.54 -4.16 2.00
C ALA A 50 -0.53 -4.05 0.91
N LEU A 51 -1.58 -3.27 1.20
CA LEU A 51 -2.62 -2.95 0.25
C LEU A 51 -2.67 -1.43 0.09
N LEU A 52 -2.33 -0.94 -1.09
CA LEU A 52 -2.52 0.45 -1.44
C LEU A 52 -3.99 0.65 -1.82
N VAL A 53 -4.71 1.40 -1.01
CA VAL A 53 -6.11 1.77 -1.24
C VAL A 53 -6.18 3.24 -1.66
N ARG A 54 -7.00 3.55 -2.66
CA ARG A 54 -7.24 4.94 -3.10
C ARG A 54 -8.72 5.19 -3.39
N GLY A 55 -9.07 6.47 -3.51
CA GLY A 55 -10.44 6.92 -3.72
C GLY A 55 -11.25 6.95 -2.41
N ASP A 56 -12.48 7.43 -2.54
CA ASP A 56 -13.50 7.49 -1.49
C ASP A 56 -13.76 6.12 -0.86
N GLU A 57 -13.84 5.06 -1.67
CA GLU A 57 -13.95 3.66 -1.21
C GLU A 57 -12.77 3.24 -0.32
N GLY A 58 -11.55 3.64 -0.70
CA GLY A 58 -10.34 3.34 0.04
C GLY A 58 -10.28 4.07 1.38
N VAL A 59 -10.70 5.34 1.40
CA VAL A 59 -10.81 6.14 2.64
C VAL A 59 -11.84 5.52 3.57
N ARG A 60 -13.04 5.18 3.06
CA ARG A 60 -14.09 4.56 3.86
C ARG A 60 -13.64 3.24 4.48
N LEU A 61 -12.92 2.41 3.72
CA LEU A 61 -12.32 1.18 4.24
C LEU A 61 -11.26 1.47 5.32
N PHE A 62 -10.38 2.45 5.09
CA PHE A 62 -9.29 2.76 6.01
C PHE A 62 -9.76 3.27 7.38
N TYR A 63 -10.90 3.97 7.42
CA TYR A 63 -11.50 4.46 8.67
C TYR A 63 -12.49 3.49 9.32
N ASP A 64 -12.83 2.38 8.67
CA ASP A 64 -13.70 1.35 9.24
C ASP A 64 -12.93 0.55 10.31
N THR A 65 -13.18 0.86 11.59
CA THR A 65 -12.53 0.22 12.75
C THR A 65 -12.95 -1.23 12.95
N THR A 66 -14.02 -1.70 12.30
CA THR A 66 -14.41 -3.12 12.31
C THR A 66 -13.59 -3.96 11.35
N ARG A 67 -12.96 -3.32 10.35
CA ARG A 67 -12.16 -3.98 9.30
C ARG A 67 -10.67 -3.68 9.39
N VAL A 68 -10.30 -2.58 10.06
CA VAL A 68 -8.91 -2.12 10.17
C VAL A 68 -8.48 -2.03 11.64
N LYS A 69 -7.53 -2.89 12.02
CA LYS A 69 -6.84 -2.80 13.31
C LYS A 69 -5.64 -1.85 13.17
N ARG A 70 -5.56 -0.82 14.03
CA ARG A 70 -4.45 0.15 14.06
C ARG A 70 -3.32 -0.26 15.01
N ASP A 71 -3.67 -1.00 16.05
CA ASP A 71 -2.72 -1.46 17.04
C ASP A 71 -1.69 -2.42 16.41
N GLY A 72 -0.40 -2.09 16.60
CA GLY A 72 0.74 -2.79 15.99
C GLY A 72 0.99 -2.47 14.50
N ALA A 73 0.20 -1.60 13.87
CA ALA A 73 0.37 -1.26 12.45
C ALA A 73 1.54 -0.30 12.18
N MET A 74 2.08 0.35 13.21
CA MET A 74 3.19 1.29 13.09
C MET A 74 4.51 0.52 12.95
N PRO A 75 5.28 0.71 11.87
CA PRO A 75 6.57 0.06 11.71
C PRO A 75 7.54 0.46 12.83
N LEU A 76 8.33 -0.51 13.31
CA LEU A 76 9.30 -0.31 14.39
C LEU A 76 10.23 0.91 14.19
N PRO A 77 10.80 1.18 13.00
CA PRO A 77 11.64 2.36 12.81
C PRO A 77 10.91 3.67 13.10
N ILE A 78 9.62 3.77 12.72
CA ILE A 78 8.84 4.98 12.96
C ILE A 78 8.47 5.10 14.44
N ARG A 79 8.19 3.99 15.12
CA ARG A 79 7.96 3.99 16.58
C ARG A 79 9.17 4.52 17.35
N VAL A 80 10.35 4.00 17.03
CA VAL A 80 11.62 4.40 17.64
C VAL A 80 11.91 5.89 17.40
N LEU A 81 11.69 6.39 16.17
CA LEU A 81 11.85 7.81 15.86
C LEU A 81 10.82 8.71 16.56
N ALA A 82 9.61 8.20 16.81
CA ALA A 82 8.55 8.91 17.53
C ALA A 82 8.68 8.83 19.07
N GLY A 83 9.76 8.26 19.59
CA GLY A 83 10.04 8.21 21.04
C GLY A 83 9.12 7.27 21.84
N HIS A 84 8.54 6.25 21.20
CA HIS A 84 7.71 5.21 21.81
C HIS A 84 8.35 3.82 21.63
#